data_AF-A0A7V6LHW4-F1
#
_entry.id   AF-A0A7V6LHW4-F1
#
_cell.length_a   1.000
_cell.length_b   1.000
_cell.length_c   1.000
_cell.angle_alpha   90.00
_cell.angle_beta   90.00
_cell.angle_gamma   90.00
#
_symmetry.space_group_name_H-M   'P 1'
#
loop_
_entity.id
_entity.type
_entity.pdbx_description
1 polymer ?
#
loop_
_entity_poly.entity_id
_entity_poly.type
_entity_poly.pdbx_seq_one_letter_code
_entity_poly.pdbx_strand_id
1 'polypeptide(L)'
;MAYTHVTSEERRLIKQWRQAGFSRRKIAGLLSRAPSTIGRELKRNTGKRGYRPKQAQAFADARAKRPGRRRFTEAVRKDVEEKLARGWTPEIICERARFEGRAHVCKETVYKYIYEDAKKGGDLWKHLPRAKRKRKRRCPRQDGRRRGVIPGRRGIETRPAVVELRVKVGHWEGDLVVGKNGSGY
;
A
#
# COMPACT_ATOMS: atom_id res chain seq x y z
N MET A 1 27.45 -12.03 12.68
CA MET A 1 27.32 -13.11 11.66
C MET A 1 25.92 -13.06 11.06
N ALA A 2 25.81 -12.98 9.73
CA ALA A 2 24.52 -13.03 9.05
C ALA A 2 23.93 -14.46 9.13
N TYR A 3 22.65 -14.56 9.47
CA TYR A 3 21.94 -15.83 9.47
C TYR A 3 21.81 -16.36 8.03
N THR A 4 22.40 -17.52 7.75
CA THR A 4 22.43 -18.11 6.41
C THR A 4 21.71 -19.47 6.42
N HIS A 5 20.80 -19.64 5.47
CA HIS A 5 20.03 -20.88 5.32
C HIS A 5 20.84 -21.96 4.59
N VAL A 6 20.47 -23.22 4.82
CA VAL A 6 21.01 -24.33 4.03
C VAL A 6 20.53 -24.17 2.59
N THR A 7 21.46 -24.18 1.62
CA THR A 7 21.17 -23.98 0.20
C THR A 7 20.74 -25.27 -0.50
N SER A 8 20.23 -25.17 -1.73
CA SER A 8 19.89 -26.34 -2.55
C SER A 8 21.10 -27.25 -2.82
N GLU A 9 22.27 -26.66 -3.03
CA GLU A 9 23.53 -27.39 -3.26
C GLU A 9 24.02 -28.08 -1.99
N GLU A 10 24.03 -27.37 -0.86
CA GLU A 10 24.36 -27.98 0.44
C GLU A 10 23.43 -29.16 0.74
N ARG A 11 22.13 -29.08 0.38
CA ARG A 11 21.20 -30.21 0.52
C ARG A 11 21.57 -31.43 -0.33
N ARG A 12 22.09 -31.22 -1.56
CA ARG A 12 22.57 -32.32 -2.42
C ARG A 12 23.79 -33.00 -1.82
N LEU A 13 24.76 -32.21 -1.33
CA LEU A 13 25.96 -32.71 -0.65
C LEU A 13 25.61 -33.49 0.62
N ILE A 14 24.69 -32.98 1.44
CA ILE A 14 24.18 -33.68 2.62
C ILE A 14 23.62 -35.05 2.25
N LYS A 15 22.86 -35.18 1.15
CA LYS A 15 22.36 -36.48 0.69
C LYS A 15 23.50 -37.41 0.32
N GLN A 16 24.44 -36.95 -0.50
CA GLN A 16 25.57 -37.77 -0.98
C GLN A 16 26.42 -38.28 0.18
N TRP A 17 26.81 -37.41 1.12
CA TRP A 17 27.63 -37.83 2.26
C TRP A 17 26.88 -38.69 3.27
N ARG A 18 25.55 -38.55 3.38
CA ARG A 18 24.72 -39.48 4.16
C ARG A 18 24.70 -40.87 3.53
N GLN A 19 24.65 -40.97 2.21
CA GLN A 19 24.76 -42.26 1.49
C GLN A 19 26.15 -42.87 1.65
N ALA A 20 27.20 -42.05 1.74
CA ALA A 20 28.57 -42.48 2.04
C ALA A 20 28.82 -42.79 3.53
N GLY A 21 27.80 -42.79 4.40
CA GLY A 21 27.93 -43.15 5.81
C GLY A 21 28.52 -42.07 6.73
N PHE A 22 28.64 -40.81 6.28
CA PHE A 22 29.27 -39.77 7.08
C PHE A 22 28.41 -39.38 8.28
N SER A 23 29.07 -39.16 9.43
CA SER A 23 28.40 -38.66 10.62
C SER A 23 27.93 -37.20 10.43
N ARG A 24 26.88 -36.82 11.16
CA ARG A 24 26.35 -35.44 11.13
C ARG A 24 27.41 -34.40 11.52
N ARG A 25 28.35 -34.74 12.42
CA ARG A 25 29.46 -33.87 12.82
C ARG A 25 30.44 -33.66 11.66
N LYS A 26 30.78 -34.73 10.93
CA LYS A 26 31.66 -34.65 9.76
C LYS A 26 31.07 -33.79 8.65
N ILE A 27 29.79 -34.00 8.32
CA ILE A 27 29.06 -33.18 7.34
C ILE A 27 29.04 -31.70 7.74
N ALA A 28 28.83 -31.43 9.03
CA ALA A 28 28.81 -30.06 9.54
C ALA A 28 30.18 -29.38 9.40
N GLY A 29 31.27 -30.10 9.68
CA GLY A 29 32.64 -29.63 9.44
C GLY A 29 32.92 -29.33 7.98
N LEU A 30 32.51 -30.20 7.05
CA LEU A 30 32.69 -30.01 5.60
C LEU A 30 31.94 -28.79 5.05
N LEU A 31 30.78 -28.45 5.64
CA LEU A 31 29.98 -27.29 5.23
C LEU A 31 30.28 -26.02 6.04
N SER A 32 31.25 -26.08 6.96
CA SER A 32 31.52 -24.99 7.92
C SER A 32 30.24 -24.53 8.66
N ARG A 33 29.40 -25.50 9.07
CA ARG A 33 28.14 -25.28 9.80
C ARG A 33 28.21 -25.91 11.19
N ALA A 34 27.35 -25.40 12.09
CA ALA A 34 27.13 -26.07 13.36
C ALA A 34 26.49 -27.46 13.17
N PRO A 35 26.89 -28.51 13.92
CA PRO A 35 26.25 -29.82 13.89
C PRO A 35 24.75 -29.80 14.20
N SER A 36 24.30 -28.80 14.96
CA SER A 36 22.90 -28.55 15.25
C SER A 36 22.12 -28.09 14.01
N THR A 37 22.74 -27.37 13.07
CA THR A 37 22.12 -26.95 11.80
C THR A 37 21.80 -28.15 10.93
N ILE A 38 22.77 -29.04 10.72
CA ILE A 38 22.57 -30.29 9.96
C ILE A 38 21.54 -31.19 10.66
N GLY A 39 21.53 -31.20 11.99
CA GLY A 39 20.50 -31.89 12.77
C GLY A 39 19.09 -31.40 12.53
N ARG A 40 18.89 -30.08 12.62
CA ARG A 40 17.59 -29.45 12.39
C ARG A 40 17.16 -29.62 10.94
N GLU A 41 18.07 -29.48 9.97
CA GLU A 41 17.81 -29.72 8.55
C GLU A 41 17.27 -31.14 8.34
N LEU A 42 18.02 -32.17 8.76
CA LEU A 42 17.59 -33.56 8.61
C LEU A 42 16.27 -33.84 9.35
N LYS A 43 16.11 -33.38 10.60
CA LYS A 43 14.87 -33.59 11.38
C LYS A 43 13.65 -32.96 10.71
N ARG A 44 13.80 -31.76 10.15
CA ARG A 44 12.69 -30.96 9.61
C ARG A 44 12.38 -31.30 8.16
N ASN A 45 13.34 -31.82 7.39
CA ASN A 45 13.25 -31.95 5.94
C ASN A 45 13.28 -33.41 5.42
N THR A 46 13.40 -34.40 6.30
CA THR A 46 13.30 -35.82 5.93
C THR A 46 11.84 -36.23 5.78
N GLY A 47 11.51 -36.97 4.73
CA GLY A 47 10.16 -37.51 4.49
C GLY A 47 10.06 -38.98 4.85
N LYS A 48 8.88 -39.59 4.62
CA LYS A 48 8.64 -41.02 4.91
C LYS A 48 9.62 -41.95 4.17
N ARG A 49 10.10 -41.55 2.98
CA ARG A 49 11.06 -42.30 2.15
C ARG A 49 12.51 -41.80 2.29
N GLY A 50 12.84 -41.18 3.42
CA GLY A 50 14.17 -40.64 3.71
C GLY A 50 14.41 -39.21 3.22
N TYR A 51 15.68 -38.82 3.20
CA TYR A 51 16.11 -37.45 2.91
C TYR A 51 16.34 -37.24 1.40
N ARG A 52 15.57 -36.32 0.79
CA ARG A 52 15.63 -36.00 -0.63
C ARG A 52 15.81 -34.49 -0.83
N PRO A 53 16.87 -34.00 -1.52
CA PRO A 53 17.18 -32.57 -1.62
C PRO A 53 16.04 -31.70 -2.17
N LYS A 54 15.38 -32.12 -3.26
CA LYS A 54 14.24 -31.38 -3.84
C LYS A 54 13.07 -31.24 -2.85
N GLN A 55 12.77 -32.32 -2.13
CA GLN A 55 11.73 -32.33 -1.10
C GLN A 55 12.12 -31.44 0.09
N ALA A 56 13.38 -31.54 0.53
CA ALA A 56 13.91 -30.74 1.63
C ALA A 56 13.85 -29.24 1.33
N GLN A 57 14.16 -28.85 0.09
CA GLN A 57 13.98 -27.49 -0.39
C GLN A 57 12.51 -27.07 -0.33
N ALA A 58 11.60 -27.88 -0.90
CA ALA A 58 10.17 -27.57 -0.89
C ALA A 58 9.60 -27.40 0.54
N PHE A 59 10.03 -28.23 1.49
CA PHE A 59 9.63 -28.11 2.90
C PHE A 59 10.24 -26.89 3.60
N ALA A 60 11.47 -26.51 3.24
CA ALA A 60 12.08 -25.27 3.72
C ALA A 60 11.32 -24.05 3.18
N ASP A 61 11.03 -24.02 1.88
CA ASP A 61 10.32 -22.93 1.21
C ASP A 61 8.88 -22.80 1.74
N ALA A 62 8.19 -23.92 1.94
CA ALA A 62 6.84 -23.94 2.51
C ALA A 62 6.78 -23.36 3.93
N ARG A 63 7.82 -23.57 4.75
CA ARG A 63 7.93 -22.96 6.09
C ARG A 63 8.44 -21.52 6.07
N ALA A 64 9.24 -21.17 5.07
CA ALA A 64 9.71 -19.80 4.87
C ALA A 64 8.54 -18.89 4.47
N LYS A 65 7.56 -19.42 3.73
CA LYS A 65 6.23 -18.81 3.63
C LYS A 65 5.72 -18.69 5.07
N ARG A 66 5.64 -17.47 5.60
CA ARG A 66 5.01 -17.15 6.89
C ARG A 66 3.54 -16.79 6.62
N PRO A 67 2.61 -17.75 6.43
CA PRO A 67 1.20 -17.42 6.37
C PRO A 67 0.76 -17.03 7.78
N GLY A 68 0.99 -15.77 8.17
CA GLY A 68 0.36 -15.19 9.35
C GLY A 68 -1.16 -15.22 9.21
N ARG A 69 -1.89 -14.96 10.30
CA ARG A 69 -3.35 -14.83 10.28
C ARG A 69 -3.74 -13.84 9.18
N ARG A 70 -4.34 -14.35 8.10
CA ARG A 70 -4.77 -13.51 6.98
C ARG A 70 -6.01 -12.76 7.43
N ARG A 71 -5.87 -11.46 7.68
CA ARG A 71 -7.01 -10.58 7.98
C ARG A 71 -7.94 -10.40 6.78
N PHE A 72 -7.43 -10.64 5.57
CA PHE A 72 -8.20 -10.64 4.35
C PHE A 72 -8.86 -12.00 4.10
N THR A 73 -9.91 -12.27 4.86
CA THR A 73 -10.72 -13.48 4.75
C THR A 73 -11.69 -13.38 3.57
N GLU A 74 -12.31 -14.50 3.21
CA GLU A 74 -13.30 -14.55 2.13
C GLU A 74 -14.52 -13.66 2.40
N ALA A 75 -14.95 -13.56 3.67
CA ALA A 75 -16.02 -12.65 4.07
C ALA A 75 -15.66 -11.17 3.81
N VAL A 76 -14.42 -10.77 4.10
CA VAL A 76 -13.95 -9.40 3.86
C VAL A 76 -13.82 -9.13 2.36
N ARG A 77 -13.44 -10.12 1.55
CA ARG A 77 -13.40 -10.00 0.08
C ARG A 77 -14.79 -9.72 -0.50
N LYS A 78 -15.78 -10.53 -0.12
CA LYS A 78 -17.16 -10.34 -0.58
C LYS A 78 -17.71 -8.96 -0.21
N ASP A 79 -17.50 -8.51 1.03
CA ASP A 79 -17.91 -7.16 1.47
C ASP A 79 -17.23 -6.05 0.66
N VAL A 80 -15.94 -6.21 0.34
CA VAL A 80 -15.19 -5.27 -0.50
C VAL A 80 -15.78 -5.22 -1.91
N GLU A 81 -16.04 -6.37 -2.54
CA GLU A 81 -16.60 -6.45 -3.90
C GLU A 81 -18.00 -5.85 -3.97
N GLU A 82 -18.87 -6.20 -3.03
CA GLU A 82 -20.24 -5.67 -2.95
C GLU A 82 -20.24 -4.14 -2.82
N LYS A 83 -19.38 -3.57 -1.98
CA LYS A 83 -19.29 -2.12 -1.79
C LYS A 83 -18.59 -1.41 -2.95
N LEU A 84 -17.59 -2.04 -3.58
CA LEU A 84 -16.99 -1.52 -4.82
C LEU A 84 -18.05 -1.42 -5.92
N ALA A 85 -18.90 -2.44 -6.08
CA ALA A 85 -20.00 -2.41 -7.04
C ALA A 85 -20.99 -1.25 -6.76
N ARG A 86 -21.21 -0.93 -5.49
CA ARG A 86 -21.99 0.25 -5.04
C ARG A 86 -21.26 1.60 -5.22
N GLY A 87 -20.04 1.60 -5.74
CA GLY A 87 -19.25 2.80 -6.03
C GLY A 87 -18.49 3.38 -4.83
N TRP A 88 -18.34 2.62 -3.74
CA TRP A 88 -17.57 3.05 -2.59
C TRP A 88 -16.06 2.99 -2.89
N THR A 89 -15.30 3.92 -2.31
CA THR A 89 -13.83 3.87 -2.42
C THR A 89 -13.24 2.87 -1.43
N PRO A 90 -12.08 2.26 -1.71
CA PRO A 90 -11.39 1.39 -0.76
C PRO A 90 -11.17 2.03 0.62
N GLU A 91 -10.93 3.34 0.67
CA GLU A 91 -10.83 4.11 1.91
C GLU A 91 -12.14 4.09 2.71
N ILE A 92 -13.26 4.44 2.06
CA ILE A 92 -14.57 4.45 2.72
C ILE A 92 -14.94 3.04 3.20
N ILE A 93 -14.68 2.01 2.41
CA ILE A 93 -14.96 0.61 2.78
C ILE A 93 -14.26 0.24 4.08
N CYS A 94 -12.95 0.51 4.16
CA CYS A 94 -12.12 0.20 5.32
C CYS A 94 -12.51 1.03 6.55
N GLU A 95 -12.63 2.35 6.41
CA GLU A 95 -12.95 3.24 7.54
C GLU A 95 -14.37 3.00 8.07
N ARG A 96 -15.34 2.76 7.19
CA ARG A 96 -16.72 2.42 7.60
C ARG A 96 -16.76 1.08 8.33
N ALA A 97 -16.09 0.06 7.80
CA ALA A 97 -16.05 -1.25 8.45
C ALA A 97 -15.37 -1.18 9.82
N ARG A 98 -14.32 -0.35 9.97
CA ARG A 98 -13.68 -0.07 11.26
C ARG A 98 -14.63 0.62 12.23
N PHE A 99 -15.35 1.64 11.77
CA PHE A 99 -16.32 2.37 12.60
C PHE A 99 -17.46 1.47 13.10
N GLU A 100 -17.95 0.56 12.25
CA GLU A 100 -19.02 -0.38 12.57
C GLU A 100 -18.53 -1.64 13.31
N GLY A 101 -17.25 -1.73 13.66
CA GLY A 101 -16.68 -2.90 14.35
C GLY A 101 -16.61 -4.18 13.52
N ARG A 102 -16.77 -4.10 12.19
CA ARG A 102 -16.74 -5.24 11.28
C ARG A 102 -15.31 -5.67 10.96
N ALA A 103 -15.16 -6.92 10.53
CA ALA A 103 -13.89 -7.42 10.04
C ALA A 103 -13.43 -6.60 8.82
N HIS A 104 -12.20 -6.09 8.87
CA HIS A 104 -11.66 -5.23 7.83
C HIS A 104 -10.15 -5.40 7.67
N VAL A 105 -9.64 -4.88 6.57
CA VAL A 105 -8.22 -4.76 6.27
C VAL A 105 -7.87 -3.30 6.00
N CYS A 106 -6.58 -2.97 5.93
CA CYS A 106 -6.18 -1.63 5.52
C CYS A 106 -6.50 -1.40 4.02
N LYS A 107 -6.73 -0.14 3.65
CA LYS A 107 -7.01 0.28 2.27
C LYS A 107 -5.97 -0.24 1.26
N GLU A 108 -4.70 -0.31 1.67
CA GLU A 108 -3.62 -0.80 0.83
C GLU A 108 -3.77 -2.29 0.48
N THR A 109 -4.32 -3.08 1.40
CA THR A 109 -4.62 -4.50 1.13
C THR A 109 -5.74 -4.62 0.09
N VAL A 110 -6.76 -3.77 0.17
CA VAL A 110 -7.85 -3.70 -0.83
C VAL A 110 -7.30 -3.26 -2.19
N TYR A 111 -6.44 -2.24 -2.24
CA TYR A 111 -5.81 -1.82 -3.49
C TYR A 111 -4.95 -2.92 -4.11
N LYS A 112 -4.12 -3.59 -3.32
CA LYS A 112 -3.32 -4.74 -3.80
C LYS A 112 -4.21 -5.84 -4.38
N TYR A 113 -5.33 -6.15 -3.72
CA TYR A 113 -6.30 -7.11 -4.21
C TYR A 113 -6.88 -6.70 -5.58
N ILE A 114 -7.35 -5.46 -5.71
CA ILE A 114 -7.90 -4.93 -6.97
C ILE A 114 -6.85 -4.98 -8.09
N TYR A 115 -5.59 -4.64 -7.80
CA TYR A 115 -4.53 -4.68 -8.80
C TYR A 115 -4.09 -6.10 -9.17
N GLU A 116 -4.11 -7.04 -8.23
CA GLU A 116 -3.89 -8.46 -8.52
C GLU A 116 -5.01 -9.04 -9.39
N ASP A 117 -6.26 -8.66 -9.13
CA ASP A 117 -7.42 -9.02 -9.96
C ASP A 117 -7.27 -8.45 -11.38
N ALA A 118 -6.95 -7.16 -11.51
CA ALA A 118 -6.71 -6.52 -12.80
C ALA A 118 -5.58 -7.21 -13.60
N LYS A 119 -4.49 -7.63 -12.93
CA LYS A 119 -3.40 -8.39 -13.57
C LYS A 119 -3.83 -9.76 -14.07
N LYS A 120 -4.85 -10.36 -13.45
CA LYS A 120 -5.44 -11.64 -13.86
C LYS A 120 -6.53 -11.49 -14.93
N GLY A 121 -6.83 -10.26 -15.36
CA GLY A 121 -7.87 -9.95 -16.34
C GLY A 121 -9.25 -9.64 -15.72
N GLY A 122 -9.34 -9.49 -14.40
CA GLY A 122 -10.57 -9.07 -13.73
C GLY A 122 -10.85 -7.57 -13.91
N ASP A 123 -12.01 -7.13 -13.43
CA ASP A 123 -12.54 -5.81 -13.69
C ASP A 123 -12.89 -4.99 -12.44
N LEU A 124 -12.47 -5.43 -11.25
CA LEU A 124 -12.70 -4.70 -9.99
C LEU A 124 -12.18 -3.25 -10.05
N TRP A 125 -11.10 -3.02 -10.80
CA TRP A 125 -10.49 -1.70 -10.96
C TRP A 125 -11.43 -0.69 -11.65
N LYS A 126 -12.41 -1.14 -12.45
CA LYS A 126 -13.37 -0.26 -13.14
C LYS A 126 -14.29 0.48 -12.17
N HIS A 127 -14.51 -0.09 -10.98
CA HIS A 127 -15.32 0.52 -9.94
C HIS A 127 -14.61 1.68 -9.22
N LEU A 128 -13.28 1.79 -9.35
CA LEU A 128 -12.52 2.87 -8.72
C LEU A 128 -12.86 4.23 -9.35
N PRO A 129 -12.94 5.33 -8.55
CA PRO A 129 -13.20 6.67 -9.07
C PRO A 129 -12.23 7.11 -10.17
N ARG A 130 -10.97 6.66 -10.10
CA ARG A 130 -9.91 6.99 -11.06
C ARG A 130 -10.10 6.31 -12.42
N ALA A 131 -10.83 5.20 -12.49
CA ALA A 131 -11.19 4.54 -13.75
C ALA A 131 -12.31 5.28 -14.49
N LYS A 132 -13.10 6.10 -13.78
CA LYS A 132 -14.14 6.92 -14.38
C LYS A 132 -13.50 8.05 -15.19
N ARG A 133 -14.04 8.31 -16.38
CA ARG A 133 -13.57 9.39 -17.27
C ARG A 133 -13.54 10.71 -16.50
N LYS A 134 -12.37 11.34 -16.38
CA LYS A 134 -12.27 12.70 -15.86
C LYS A 134 -13.18 13.59 -16.71
N ARG A 135 -14.22 14.17 -16.11
CA ARG A 135 -15.07 15.14 -16.80
C ARG A 135 -14.15 16.25 -17.30
N LYS A 136 -14.09 16.42 -18.63
CA LYS A 136 -13.48 17.62 -19.21
C LYS A 136 -14.24 18.81 -18.67
N ARG A 137 -13.53 19.87 -18.30
CA ARG A 137 -14.17 21.14 -17.93
C ARG A 137 -15.07 21.56 -19.10
N ARG A 138 -16.33 21.89 -18.80
CA ARG A 138 -17.33 22.27 -19.81
C ARG A 138 -16.90 23.50 -20.62
N CYS A 139 -16.06 24.36 -20.03
CA CYS A 139 -15.45 25.50 -20.68
C CYS A 139 -13.92 25.45 -20.53
N PRO A 140 -13.15 25.53 -21.63
CA PRO A 140 -11.71 25.79 -21.56
C PRO A 140 -11.46 27.10 -20.81
N ARG A 141 -10.32 27.20 -20.10
CA ARG A 141 -9.80 28.53 -19.72
C ARG A 141 -9.42 29.22 -21.03
N GLN A 142 -10.27 30.10 -21.54
CA GLN A 142 -9.78 31.13 -22.46
C GLN A 142 -8.94 32.07 -21.61
N ASP A 143 -7.63 32.14 -21.88
CA ASP A 143 -6.84 33.28 -21.46
C ASP A 143 -7.57 34.55 -21.90
N GLY A 144 -7.88 35.43 -20.96
CA GLY A 144 -8.64 36.65 -21.22
C GLY A 144 -10.10 36.66 -20.72
N ARG A 145 -10.68 35.54 -20.27
CA ARG A 145 -11.87 35.63 -19.39
C ARG A 145 -11.43 36.08 -17.98
N ARG A 146 -11.06 37.35 -17.88
CA ARG A 146 -11.16 38.09 -16.61
C ARG A 146 -12.59 37.82 -16.14
N ARG A 147 -12.77 37.29 -14.93
CA ARG A 147 -14.06 37.40 -14.25
C ARG A 147 -14.44 38.87 -14.43
N GLY A 148 -15.51 39.17 -15.16
CA GLY A 148 -15.83 40.55 -15.53
C GLY A 148 -15.74 41.45 -14.31
N VAL A 149 -15.34 42.71 -14.49
CA VAL A 149 -15.37 43.68 -13.40
C VAL A 149 -16.82 43.76 -12.91
N ILE A 150 -17.04 43.73 -11.59
CA ILE A 150 -18.38 43.82 -11.00
C ILE A 150 -19.03 45.12 -11.51
N PRO A 151 -20.15 45.05 -12.26
CA PRO A 151 -20.83 46.24 -12.74
C PRO A 151 -21.21 47.14 -11.57
N GLY A 152 -20.88 48.43 -11.65
CA GLY A 152 -21.16 49.38 -10.57
C GLY A 152 -20.25 49.26 -9.34
N ARG A 153 -19.07 48.63 -9.45
CA ARG A 153 -18.06 48.66 -8.37
C ARG A 153 -17.71 50.11 -8.05
N ARG A 154 -18.03 50.55 -6.83
CA ARG A 154 -17.44 51.76 -6.24
C ARG A 154 -16.03 51.45 -5.80
N GLY A 155 -15.05 52.20 -6.29
CA GLY A 155 -13.69 52.08 -5.83
C GLY A 155 -13.49 52.79 -4.49
N ILE A 156 -12.36 52.49 -3.86
CA ILE A 156 -12.00 52.97 -2.53
C ILE A 156 -11.82 54.50 -2.51
N GLU A 157 -11.48 55.09 -3.65
CA GLU A 157 -11.34 56.52 -3.88
C GLU A 157 -12.65 57.30 -3.67
N THR A 158 -13.80 56.64 -3.77
CA THR A 158 -15.12 57.27 -3.54
C THR A 158 -15.52 57.34 -2.07
N ARG A 159 -14.65 56.93 -1.14
CA ARG A 159 -14.97 56.89 0.30
C ARG A 159 -14.99 58.30 0.92
N PRO A 160 -15.88 58.56 1.90
CA PRO A 160 -15.84 59.79 2.69
C PRO A 160 -14.54 59.93 3.49
N ALA A 161 -14.02 61.15 3.61
CA ALA A 161 -12.76 61.44 4.33
C ALA A 161 -12.77 61.00 5.82
N VAL A 162 -13.95 60.95 6.45
CA VAL A 162 -14.12 60.48 7.84
C VAL A 162 -13.69 59.03 8.05
N VAL A 163 -13.60 58.23 6.97
CA VAL A 163 -13.15 56.83 7.02
C VAL A 163 -11.65 56.74 7.35
N GLU A 164 -10.83 57.69 6.87
CA GLU A 164 -9.38 57.73 7.13
C GLU A 164 -9.05 57.87 8.62
N LEU A 165 -9.95 58.50 9.38
CA LEU A 165 -9.74 58.76 10.79
C LEU A 165 -9.79 57.48 11.65
N ARG A 166 -10.34 56.37 11.11
CA ARG A 166 -10.42 55.06 11.80
C ARG A 166 -11.04 55.12 13.21
N VAL A 167 -11.88 56.12 13.50
CA VAL A 167 -12.45 56.33 14.84
C VAL A 167 -13.64 55.42 15.14
N LYS A 168 -14.36 54.98 14.10
CA LYS A 168 -15.57 54.15 14.24
C LYS A 168 -15.31 52.72 13.78
N VAL A 169 -15.94 51.77 14.47
CA VAL A 169 -16.02 50.38 14.04
C VAL A 169 -16.64 50.34 12.63
N GLY A 170 -15.95 49.70 11.68
CA GLY A 170 -16.30 49.70 10.26
C GLY A 170 -15.40 50.59 9.38
N HIS A 171 -14.58 51.47 9.97
CA HIS A 171 -13.53 52.22 9.26
C HIS A 171 -12.14 51.57 9.35
N TRP A 172 -12.02 50.47 10.11
CA TRP A 172 -10.75 49.77 10.30
C TRP A 172 -10.47 48.85 9.12
N GLU A 173 -9.36 49.07 8.44
CA GLU A 173 -8.87 48.24 7.34
C GLU A 173 -7.72 47.37 7.83
N GLY A 174 -7.70 46.09 7.46
CA GLY A 174 -6.55 45.22 7.68
C GLY A 174 -5.45 45.50 6.65
N ASP A 175 -4.20 45.15 6.99
CA ASP A 175 -3.09 45.27 6.05
C ASP A 175 -3.33 44.45 4.79
N LEU A 176 -2.99 45.04 3.64
CA LEU A 176 -3.18 44.43 2.35
C LEU A 176 -2.13 43.35 2.15
N VAL A 177 -2.55 42.07 2.18
CA VAL A 177 -1.64 40.95 1.91
C VAL A 177 -1.38 40.87 0.41
N VAL A 178 -0.23 41.41 -0.02
CA VAL A 178 0.25 41.28 -1.39
C VAL A 178 0.86 39.88 -1.56
N GLY A 179 0.19 39.02 -2.32
CA GLY A 179 0.75 37.72 -2.69
C GLY A 179 2.00 37.87 -3.54
N LYS A 180 2.88 36.87 -3.55
CA LYS A 180 4.18 36.84 -4.25
C LYS A 180 4.18 37.35 -5.71
N ASN A 181 3.04 37.29 -6.39
CA ASN A 181 2.90 37.70 -7.80
C ASN A 181 2.17 39.05 -7.98
N GLY A 182 2.02 39.86 -6.93
CA GLY A 182 1.44 41.21 -7.04
C GLY A 182 -0.04 41.23 -7.46
N SER A 183 -0.77 40.13 -7.26
CA SER A 183 -2.18 40.01 -7.68
C SER A 183 -3.18 40.51 -6.62
N GLY A 184 -2.70 41.21 -5.59
CA GLY A 184 -3.53 42.08 -4.76
C GLY A 184 -3.73 43.41 -5.50
N TYR A 185 -4.77 44.15 -5.14
CA TYR A 185 -5.17 45.40 -5.83
C TYR A 185 -4.03 46.40 -5.99
#